data_AF-A0AA96RKV2-F1
#
_entry.id   AF-A0AA96RKV2-F1
#
_cell.length_a   1.000
_cell.length_b   1.000
_cell.length_c   1.000
_cell.angle_alpha   90.00
_cell.angle_beta   90.00
_cell.angle_gamma   90.00
#
_symmetry.space_group_name_H-M   'P 1'
#
loop_
_entity.id
_entity.type
_entity.pdbx_description
1 polymer ?
#
loop_
_entity_poly.entity_id
_entity_poly.type
_entity_poly.pdbx_seq_one_letter_code
_entity_poly.pdbx_strand_id
1 'polypeptide(L)'
;MLNMSEVRKENESRQHSIHRNTLTFQEAWEEIFEKTISKDKLYAEIRSGRIPHVKIGQKILLRRDTLNAWFKEQEYNNYRADFHI
;
A
#
# COMPACT_ATOMS: atom_id res chain seq x y z
N MET A 1 1.73 -34.14 17.02
CA MET A 1 0.47 -33.54 16.51
C MET A 1 0.36 -32.16 17.11
N LEU A 2 0.31 -31.10 16.29
CA LEU A 2 0.23 -29.72 16.79
C LEU A 2 -1.17 -29.45 17.36
N ASN A 3 -1.22 -28.82 18.53
CA ASN A 3 -2.45 -28.53 19.24
C ASN A 3 -3.25 -27.45 18.50
N MET A 4 -4.43 -27.80 17.99
CA MET A 4 -5.29 -26.88 17.23
C MET A 4 -5.77 -25.67 18.04
N SER A 5 -5.73 -25.73 19.37
CA SER A 5 -6.07 -24.59 20.24
C SER A 5 -4.92 -23.58 20.38
N GLU A 6 -3.65 -24.00 20.21
CA GLU A 6 -2.50 -23.10 20.12
C GLU A 6 -2.43 -22.43 18.74
N VAL A 7 -2.72 -23.20 17.67
CA VAL A 7 -2.81 -22.66 16.30
C VAL A 7 -3.92 -21.61 16.18
N ARG A 8 -5.03 -21.76 16.91
CA ARG A 8 -6.11 -20.75 16.96
C ARG A 8 -5.67 -19.49 17.70
N LYS A 9 -5.00 -19.62 18.85
CA LYS A 9 -4.51 -18.47 19.62
C LYS A 9 -3.42 -17.67 18.88
N GLU A 10 -2.54 -18.33 18.11
CA GLU A 10 -1.57 -17.66 17.23
C GLU A 10 -2.23 -16.90 16.05
N ASN A 11 -3.36 -17.40 15.54
CA ASN A 11 -4.08 -16.75 14.44
C ASN A 11 -5.00 -15.62 14.91
N GLU A 12 -5.59 -15.74 16.10
CA GLU A 12 -6.44 -14.69 16.70
C GLU A 12 -5.63 -13.49 17.20
N SER A 13 -4.41 -13.72 17.69
CA SER A 13 -3.49 -12.64 18.10
C SER A 13 -2.92 -11.84 16.93
N ARG A 14 -3.05 -12.32 15.69
CA ARG A 14 -2.74 -11.56 14.46
C ARG A 14 -3.85 -10.61 14.01
N GLN A 15 -5.07 -10.71 14.56
CA GLN A 15 -6.26 -10.13 13.94
C GLN A 15 -6.87 -8.89 14.60
N HIS A 16 -6.23 -8.27 15.60
CA HIS A 16 -6.64 -6.94 16.09
C HIS A 16 -5.50 -5.92 16.11
N SER A 17 -4.69 -5.90 15.04
CA SER A 17 -3.88 -4.73 14.73
C SER A 17 -4.81 -3.65 14.20
N ILE A 18 -5.04 -2.60 14.98
CA ILE A 18 -5.53 -1.31 14.47
C ILE A 18 -4.65 -0.98 13.26
N HIS A 19 -5.15 -1.19 12.03
CA HIS A 19 -4.35 -0.96 10.83
C HIS A 19 -3.99 0.51 10.80
N ARG A 20 -2.71 0.80 11.09
CA ARG A 20 -2.20 2.16 11.10
C ARG A 20 -2.40 2.73 9.70
N ASN A 21 -2.98 3.92 9.63
CA ASN A 21 -3.20 4.59 8.35
C ASN A 21 -1.88 5.01 7.70
N THR A 22 -0.83 5.23 8.49
CA THR A 22 0.49 5.59 7.97
C THR A 22 1.34 4.34 7.74
N LEU A 23 1.90 4.24 6.54
CA LEU A 23 2.76 3.17 6.05
C LEU A 23 4.14 3.72 5.70
N THR A 24 5.16 2.93 5.97
CA THR A 24 6.49 3.07 5.36
C THR A 24 6.44 2.64 3.89
N PHE A 25 7.51 2.96 3.16
CA PHE A 25 7.70 2.46 1.80
C PHE A 25 7.55 0.93 1.68
N GLN A 26 8.15 0.18 2.62
CA GLN A 26 8.09 -1.29 2.60
C GLN A 26 6.67 -1.78 2.87
N GLU A 27 6.00 -1.27 3.89
CA GLU A 27 4.61 -1.64 4.22
C GLU A 27 3.67 -1.32 3.05
N ALA A 28 3.80 -0.15 2.40
CA ALA A 28 2.98 0.16 1.22
C ALA A 28 3.23 -0.82 0.07
N TRP A 29 4.50 -1.15 -0.22
CA TRP A 29 4.85 -2.12 -1.26
C TRP A 29 4.24 -3.51 -1.02
N GLU A 30 4.20 -3.94 0.24
CA GLU A 30 3.67 -5.25 0.62
C GLU A 30 2.15 -5.27 0.71
N GLU A 31 1.56 -4.23 1.30
CA GLU A 31 0.15 -4.25 1.73
C GLU A 31 -0.80 -3.54 0.78
N ILE A 32 -0.31 -2.59 -0.02
CA ILE A 32 -1.15 -1.81 -0.96
C ILE A 32 -0.85 -2.19 -2.40
N PHE A 33 0.44 -2.30 -2.73
CA PHE A 33 0.86 -2.71 -4.07
C PHE A 33 1.00 -4.23 -4.20
N GLU A 34 0.80 -4.98 -3.12
CA GLU A 34 0.78 -6.45 -3.10
C GLU A 34 1.99 -7.09 -3.79
N LYS A 35 3.15 -6.43 -3.73
CA LYS A 35 4.40 -6.84 -4.41
C LYS A 35 4.26 -7.03 -5.93
N THR A 36 3.23 -6.47 -6.56
CA THR A 36 2.95 -6.59 -8.01
C THR A 36 3.84 -5.71 -8.87
N ILE A 37 4.41 -4.65 -8.30
CA ILE A 37 5.42 -3.79 -8.94
C ILE A 37 6.75 -3.91 -8.23
N SER A 38 7.86 -3.72 -8.94
CA SER A 38 9.18 -3.73 -8.30
C SER A 38 9.34 -2.55 -7.33
N LYS A 39 10.16 -2.73 -6.28
CA LYS A 39 10.49 -1.65 -5.35
C LYS A 39 11.11 -0.46 -6.08
N ASP A 40 12.01 -0.71 -7.02
CA ASP A 40 12.68 0.36 -7.77
C ASP A 40 11.68 1.19 -8.59
N LYS A 41 10.72 0.52 -9.24
CA LYS A 41 9.65 1.20 -9.96
C LYS A 41 8.80 2.04 -9.00
N LEU A 42 8.31 1.45 -7.91
CA LEU A 42 7.53 2.19 -6.90
C LEU A 42 8.30 3.41 -6.37
N TYR A 43 9.59 3.24 -6.09
CA TYR A 43 10.44 4.30 -5.61
C TYR A 43 10.62 5.42 -6.64
N ALA A 44 10.81 5.08 -7.91
CA ALA A 44 10.91 6.04 -9.01
C ALA A 44 9.60 6.83 -9.18
N GLU A 45 8.44 6.17 -9.09
CA GLU A 45 7.13 6.81 -9.16
C GLU A 45 6.92 7.80 -8.00
N ILE A 46 7.27 7.41 -6.78
CA ILE A 46 7.23 8.30 -5.60
C ILE A 46 8.18 9.49 -5.78
N ARG A 47 9.43 9.24 -6.18
CA ARG A 47 10.45 10.28 -6.43
C ARG A 47 10.02 11.28 -7.50
N SER A 48 9.28 10.82 -8.50
CA SER A 48 8.75 11.65 -9.58
C SER A 48 7.52 12.47 -9.18
N GLY A 49 6.99 12.28 -7.97
CA GLY A 49 5.80 12.99 -7.47
C GLY A 49 4.47 12.45 -8.00
N ARG A 50 4.46 11.33 -8.73
CA ARG A 50 3.23 10.74 -9.28
C ARG A 50 2.40 9.99 -8.24
N ILE A 51 3.06 9.39 -7.24
CA ILE A 51 2.39 8.71 -6.13
C ILE A 51 2.36 9.66 -4.91
N PRO A 52 1.19 9.86 -4.28
CA PRO A 52 1.06 10.75 -3.14
C PRO A 52 1.85 10.21 -1.95
N HIS A 53 2.71 11.06 -1.39
CA HIS A 53 3.62 10.70 -0.30
C HIS A 53 3.97 11.93 0.54
N VAL A 54 4.48 11.67 1.75
CA VAL A 54 5.15 12.66 2.60
C VAL A 54 6.60 12.26 2.77
N LYS A 55 7.52 13.20 2.49
CA LYS A 55 8.94 13.01 2.71
C LYS A 55 9.41 13.81 3.92
N ILE A 56 10.01 13.14 4.89
CA ILE A 56 10.59 13.77 6.10
C ILE A 56 12.04 13.35 6.19
N GLY A 57 12.95 14.25 5.77
CA GLY A 57 14.36 13.94 5.61
C GLY A 57 14.55 12.81 4.59
N GLN A 58 15.06 11.66 5.06
CA GLN A 58 15.26 10.46 4.24
C GLN A 58 14.08 9.47 4.29
N LYS A 59 13.08 9.70 5.15
CA LYS A 59 11.94 8.79 5.31
C LYS A 59 10.82 9.16 4.34
N ILE A 60 10.20 8.13 3.76
CA ILE A 60 8.98 8.23 2.96
C ILE A 60 7.85 7.61 3.78
N LEU A 61 6.78 8.38 3.95
CA LEU A 61 5.54 7.95 4.59
C LEU A 61 4.40 8.05 3.59
N LEU A 62 3.54 7.05 3.59
CA LEU A 62 2.36 6.97 2.73
C LEU A 62 1.14 6.75 3.61
N ARG A 63 0.02 7.38 3.27
CA ARG A 63 -1.25 7.11 3.94
C ARG A 63 -2.04 6.08 3.14
N ARG A 64 -2.49 5.02 3.79
CA ARG A 64 -3.29 3.95 3.19
C ARG A 64 -4.51 4.51 2.48
N ASP A 65 -5.30 5.32 3.18
CA ASP A 65 -6.55 5.86 2.63
C ASP A 65 -6.27 6.74 1.40
N THR A 66 -5.17 7.50 1.43
CA THR A 66 -4.75 8.35 0.31
C THR A 66 -4.32 7.52 -0.89
N LEU A 67 -3.54 6.44 -0.68
CA LEU A 67 -3.17 5.54 -1.77
C LEU A 67 -4.39 4.86 -2.39
N ASN A 68 -5.33 4.39 -1.57
CA ASN A 68 -6.57 3.77 -2.04
C ASN A 68 -7.43 4.74 -2.86
N ALA A 69 -7.56 5.99 -2.40
CA ALA A 69 -8.26 7.03 -3.15
C ALA A 69 -7.56 7.36 -4.47
N TRP A 70 -6.23 7.47 -4.44
CA TRP A 70 -5.41 7.71 -5.62
C TRP A 70 -5.56 6.59 -6.65
N PHE A 71 -5.59 5.32 -6.25
CA PHE A 71 -5.83 4.21 -7.17
C PHE A 71 -7.14 4.38 -7.94
N LYS A 72 -8.24 4.65 -7.24
CA LYS A 72 -9.55 4.89 -7.87
C LYS A 72 -9.51 6.05 -8.86
N GLU A 73 -8.79 7.11 -8.52
CA GLU A 73 -8.59 8.25 -9.41
C GLU A 73 -7.78 7.88 -10.67
N GLN A 74 -6.69 7.12 -10.51
CA GLN A 74 -5.89 6.66 -11.65
C GLN A 74 -6.70 5.75 -12.57
N GLU A 75 -7.45 4.80 -12.01
CA GLU A 75 -8.36 3.94 -12.76
C GLU A 75 -9.36 4.77 -13.56
N TYR A 76 -10.03 5.71 -12.92
CA TYR A 76 -11.00 6.59 -13.56
C TYR A 76 -10.38 7.43 -14.68
N ASN A 77 -9.20 8.00 -14.45
CA ASN A 77 -8.50 8.81 -15.45
C ASN A 77 -8.07 7.98 -16.66
N ASN A 78 -7.61 6.75 -16.45
CA ASN A 78 -7.26 5.83 -17.52
C ASN A 78 -8.48 5.47 -18.37
N TYR A 79 -9.60 5.10 -17.72
CA TYR A 79 -10.86 4.85 -18.44
C TYR A 79 -11.29 6.08 -19.25
N ARG A 80 -11.23 7.29 -18.69
CA ARG A 80 -11.61 8.50 -19.44
C ARG A 80 -10.71 8.82 -20.62
N ALA A 81 -9.41 8.57 -20.49
CA ALA A 81 -8.46 8.79 -21.57
C ALA A 81 -8.75 7.88 -22.78
N ASP A 82 -9.17 6.64 -22.52
CA ASP A 82 -9.40 5.63 -23.55
C ASP A 82 -10.67 5.89 -24.40
N PHE A 83 -11.66 6.64 -23.87
CA PHE A 83 -12.92 6.95 -24.59
C PHE A 83 -12.90 8.27 -25.38
N HIS A 84 -11.77 8.96 -25.45
CA HIS A 84 -11.60 10.19 -26.24
C HIS A 84 -10.82 9.97 -27.56
N ILE A 85 -10.82 8.74 -28.08
CA ILE A 85 -10.25 8.36 -29.39
C ILE A 85 -11.37 8.01 -30.37
#